data_AF-A0A9Q4IRX7-F1
#
_entry.id   AF-A0A9Q4IRX7-F1
#
_cell.length_a   1.000
_cell.length_b   1.000
_cell.length_c   1.000
_cell.angle_alpha   90.00
_cell.angle_beta   90.00
_cell.angle_gamma   90.00
#
_symmetry.space_group_name_H-M   'P 1'
#
loop_
_entity.id
_entity.type
_entity.pdbx_description
1 polymer ?
#
loop_
_entity_poly.entity_id
_entity_poly.type
_entity_poly.pdbx_seq_one_letter_code
_entity_poly.pdbx_strand_id
1 'polypeptide(L)'
;MEQQDHESFFSPKGIPAFASIIIFLVSFFIVMSLFRSVLNLFSEVRGYGMGYFFIGEGIMLLSVFIVTFLMMRFLDRRPFSDLGFSLKGRGKDILYGFLMAVLIYAIGFGVCLLTGQIEVVGVHLHWSDLLLSGLFFAMVAIVEETMMRGYVLGRLLRTRLNKFISLLISSLLFALLHLMNPNVAFLP
;
A
#
# COMPACT_ATOMS: atom_id res chain seq x y z
N MET A 1 -30.11 -3.01 0.07
CA MET A 1 -30.13 -2.46 -1.29
C MET A 1 -29.59 -1.06 -1.21
N GLU A 2 -28.27 -0.89 -1.27
CA GLU A 2 -27.65 0.43 -1.37
C GLU A 2 -27.52 0.75 -2.86
N GLN A 3 -28.16 1.83 -3.30
CA GLN A 3 -27.95 2.41 -4.61
C GLN A 3 -26.49 2.88 -4.69
N GLN A 4 -25.66 2.11 -5.39
CA GLN A 4 -24.38 2.59 -5.88
C GLN A 4 -24.67 3.61 -6.98
N ASP A 5 -24.48 4.89 -6.67
CA ASP A 5 -24.49 5.95 -7.68
C ASP A 5 -23.35 5.69 -8.67
N HIS A 6 -23.69 5.04 -9.77
CA HIS A 6 -22.77 4.66 -10.83
C HIS A 6 -22.44 5.87 -11.73
N GLU A 7 -21.36 6.58 -11.41
CA GLU A 7 -20.81 7.58 -12.34
C GLU A 7 -20.44 6.92 -13.67
N SER A 8 -20.90 7.52 -14.78
CA SER A 8 -20.54 7.08 -16.12
C SER A 8 -19.04 7.24 -16.36
N PHE A 9 -18.48 6.36 -17.20
CA PHE A 9 -17.08 6.39 -17.63
C PHE A 9 -16.65 7.78 -18.16
N PHE A 10 -17.61 8.50 -18.75
CA PHE A 10 -17.58 9.93 -19.02
C PHE A 10 -18.78 10.58 -18.31
N SER A 11 -18.64 11.01 -17.06
CA SER A 11 -19.63 11.86 -16.40
C SER A 11 -19.35 13.32 -16.78
N PRO A 12 -20.32 14.09 -17.33
CA PRO A 12 -20.06 15.42 -17.89
C PRO A 12 -19.63 16.50 -16.88
N LYS A 13 -19.43 16.17 -15.59
CA LYS A 13 -19.10 17.15 -14.54
C LYS A 13 -17.98 16.73 -13.57
N GLY A 14 -17.26 15.64 -13.82
CA GLY A 14 -16.17 15.16 -12.95
C GLY A 14 -14.98 14.59 -13.72
N ILE A 15 -13.78 14.60 -13.11
CA ILE A 15 -12.58 14.00 -13.70
C ILE A 15 -12.78 12.47 -13.83
N PRO A 16 -12.51 11.87 -15.01
CA PRO A 16 -12.60 10.42 -15.20
C PRO A 16 -11.77 9.65 -14.16
N ALA A 17 -12.26 8.50 -13.70
CA ALA A 17 -11.61 7.73 -12.64
C ALA A 17 -10.12 7.42 -12.91
N PHE A 18 -9.79 7.03 -14.14
CA PHE A 18 -8.40 6.77 -14.55
C PHE A 18 -7.53 8.03 -14.48
N ALA A 19 -8.06 9.18 -14.90
CA ALA A 19 -7.34 10.44 -14.79
C ALA A 19 -7.11 10.82 -13.31
N SER A 20 -8.09 10.64 -12.43
CA SER A 20 -7.92 10.83 -10.98
C SER A 20 -6.83 9.91 -10.40
N ILE A 21 -6.79 8.64 -10.82
CA ILE A 21 -5.78 7.67 -10.38
C ILE A 21 -4.39 8.08 -10.86
N ILE A 22 -4.24 8.49 -12.12
CA ILE A 22 -2.96 8.96 -12.66
C ILE A 22 -2.50 10.22 -11.91
N ILE A 23 -3.38 11.21 -11.73
CA ILE A 23 -3.08 12.43 -10.97
C ILE A 23 -2.65 12.09 -9.55
N PHE A 24 -3.33 11.14 -8.90
CA PHE A 24 -3.00 10.69 -7.56
C PHE A 24 -1.59 10.09 -7.50
N LEU A 25 -1.27 9.13 -8.36
CA LEU A 25 0.03 8.45 -8.36
C LEU A 25 1.16 9.43 -8.69
N VAL A 26 0.98 10.28 -9.70
CA VAL A 26 1.97 11.30 -10.07
C VAL A 26 2.19 12.28 -8.92
N SER A 27 1.11 12.75 -8.28
CA SER A 27 1.19 13.66 -7.14
C SER A 27 1.89 13.01 -5.95
N PHE A 28 1.62 11.72 -5.68
CA PHE A 28 2.31 10.95 -4.66
C PHE A 28 3.83 10.93 -4.89
N PHE A 29 4.28 10.58 -6.09
CA PHE A 29 5.72 10.56 -6.42
C PHE A 29 6.35 11.96 -6.36
N ILE A 30 5.64 13.01 -6.78
CA ILE A 30 6.13 14.39 -6.68
C ILE A 30 6.32 14.79 -5.22
N VAL A 31 5.28 14.64 -4.39
CA VAL A 31 5.33 15.03 -2.97
C VAL A 31 6.41 14.24 -2.22
N MET A 32 6.48 12.92 -2.46
CA MET A 32 7.53 12.05 -1.91
C MET A 32 8.94 12.54 -2.33
N SER A 33 9.14 12.85 -3.61
CA SER A 33 10.42 13.34 -4.12
C SER A 33 10.81 14.70 -3.52
N LEU A 34 9.84 15.59 -3.30
CA LEU A 34 10.07 16.88 -2.65
C LEU A 34 10.55 16.70 -1.20
N PHE A 35 9.84 15.89 -0.40
CA PHE A 35 10.26 15.62 0.98
C PHE A 35 11.63 14.94 1.03
N ARG A 36 11.90 14.00 0.13
CA ARG A 36 13.21 13.34 0.06
C ARG A 36 14.33 14.30 -0.36
N SER A 37 14.03 15.28 -1.22
CA SER A 37 14.98 16.33 -1.61
C SER A 37 15.29 17.25 -0.44
N VAL A 38 14.29 17.63 0.36
CA VAL A 38 14.50 18.38 1.61
C VAL A 38 15.33 17.59 2.60
N LEU A 39 15.05 16.29 2.78
CA LEU A 39 15.83 15.41 3.66
C LEU A 39 17.31 15.35 3.23
N ASN A 40 17.57 15.35 1.91
CA ASN A 40 18.93 15.32 1.37
C ASN A 40 19.74 16.59 1.66
N LEU A 41 19.13 17.69 2.10
CA LEU A 41 19.85 18.87 2.59
C LEU A 41 20.55 18.61 3.94
N PHE A 42 20.13 17.56 4.66
CA PHE A 42 20.68 17.16 5.95
C PHE A 42 21.47 15.86 5.80
N SER A 43 22.70 15.96 5.28
CA SER A 43 23.57 14.80 4.99
C SER A 43 23.79 13.88 6.19
N GLU A 44 23.84 14.45 7.40
CA GLU A 44 24.04 13.73 8.67
C GLU A 44 22.95 12.67 8.92
N VAL A 45 21.74 12.86 8.40
CA VAL A 45 20.61 11.95 8.60
C VAL A 45 20.86 10.58 7.97
N ARG A 46 21.72 10.51 6.94
CA ARG A 46 22.13 9.24 6.32
C ARG A 46 22.95 8.36 7.27
N GLY A 47 23.57 8.96 8.30
CA GLY A 47 24.36 8.25 9.31
C GLY A 47 23.55 7.50 10.36
N TYR A 48 22.22 7.69 10.43
CA TYR A 48 21.38 7.10 11.47
C TYR A 48 21.03 5.60 11.28
N GLY A 49 21.67 4.90 10.36
CA GLY A 49 21.49 3.45 10.16
C GLY A 49 20.02 3.07 9.96
N MET A 50 19.47 2.20 10.82
CA MET A 50 18.04 1.84 10.79
C MET A 50 17.09 3.04 10.87
N GLY A 51 17.48 4.10 11.59
CA GLY A 51 16.67 5.32 11.69
C GLY A 51 16.44 6.00 10.35
N TYR A 52 17.39 5.90 9.41
CA TYR A 52 17.21 6.44 8.06
C TYR A 52 16.08 5.75 7.29
N PHE A 53 15.93 4.43 7.44
CA PHE A 53 14.83 3.68 6.82
C PHE A 53 13.47 4.08 7.39
N PHE A 54 13.37 4.23 8.71
CA PHE A 54 12.14 4.72 9.36
C PHE A 54 11.76 6.14 8.91
N ILE A 55 12.74 7.03 8.76
CA ILE A 55 12.51 8.38 8.24
C ILE A 55 12.02 8.32 6.78
N GLY A 56 12.65 7.48 5.95
CA GLY A 56 12.23 7.26 4.57
C GLY A 56 10.79 6.77 4.48
N GLU A 57 10.42 5.79 5.30
CA GLU A 57 9.06 5.27 5.35
C GLU A 57 8.06 6.28 5.94
N GLY A 58 8.49 7.08 6.92
CA GLY A 58 7.71 8.21 7.42
C GLY A 58 7.41 9.24 6.33
N ILE A 59 8.35 9.50 5.41
CA ILE A 59 8.12 10.35 4.24
C ILE A 59 7.08 9.72 3.30
N MET A 60 7.15 8.41 3.04
CA MET A 60 6.16 7.69 2.24
C MET A 60 4.75 7.84 2.83
N LEU A 61 4.63 7.61 4.15
CA LEU A 61 3.40 7.72 4.92
C LEU A 61 2.83 9.16 4.90
N LEU A 62 3.68 10.16 5.12
CA LEU A 62 3.25 11.56 5.06
C LEU A 62 2.78 11.95 3.64
N SER A 63 3.52 11.52 2.62
CA SER A 63 3.21 11.82 1.23
C SER A 63 1.87 11.23 0.80
N VAL A 64 1.63 9.94 1.09
CA VAL A 64 0.38 9.28 0.73
C VAL A 64 -0.80 9.91 1.46
N PHE A 65 -0.66 10.27 2.74
CA PHE A 65 -1.75 10.90 3.48
C PHE A 65 -2.06 12.32 3.00
N ILE A 66 -1.05 13.14 2.72
CA ILE A 66 -1.26 14.48 2.16
C ILE A 66 -1.97 14.37 0.81
N VAL A 67 -1.46 13.56 -0.12
CA VAL A 67 -2.05 13.44 -1.45
C VAL A 67 -3.45 12.85 -1.40
N THR A 68 -3.67 11.81 -0.58
CA THR A 68 -5.00 11.22 -0.38
C THR A 68 -5.97 12.24 0.21
N PHE A 69 -5.55 13.00 1.22
CA PHE A 69 -6.38 14.04 1.80
C PHE A 69 -6.75 15.11 0.77
N LEU A 70 -5.77 15.63 0.01
CA LEU A 70 -6.01 16.65 -1.01
C LEU A 70 -6.95 16.14 -2.11
N MET A 71 -6.71 14.93 -2.61
CA MET A 71 -7.53 14.31 -3.65
C MET A 71 -8.95 14.05 -3.15
N MET A 72 -9.11 13.47 -1.97
CA MET A 72 -10.44 13.21 -1.40
C MET A 72 -11.19 14.51 -1.10
N ARG A 73 -10.52 15.51 -0.53
CA ARG A 73 -11.15 16.78 -0.12
C ARG A 73 -11.53 17.65 -1.31
N PHE A 74 -10.62 17.84 -2.27
CA PHE A 74 -10.78 18.83 -3.33
C PHE A 74 -11.27 18.23 -4.64
N LEU A 75 -10.79 17.03 -5.00
CA LEU A 75 -11.18 16.40 -6.26
C LEU A 75 -12.44 15.54 -6.10
N ASP A 76 -12.45 14.62 -5.15
CA ASP A 76 -13.56 13.70 -4.96
C ASP A 76 -14.68 14.28 -4.08
N ARG A 77 -14.40 15.36 -3.33
CA ARG A 77 -15.31 15.99 -2.36
C ARG A 77 -15.93 15.00 -1.37
N ARG A 78 -15.14 14.05 -0.90
CA ARG A 78 -15.53 13.01 0.06
C ARG A 78 -14.74 13.10 1.36
N PRO A 79 -15.32 12.65 2.47
CA PRO A 79 -14.60 12.63 3.75
C PRO A 79 -13.52 11.56 3.75
N PHE A 80 -12.40 11.82 4.44
CA PHE A 80 -11.28 10.89 4.57
C PHE A 80 -11.67 9.55 5.23
N SER A 81 -12.78 9.53 5.97
CA SER A 81 -13.36 8.31 6.55
C SER A 81 -13.76 7.25 5.51
N ASP A 82 -13.97 7.64 4.25
CA ASP A 82 -14.35 6.73 3.16
C ASP A 82 -13.21 5.79 2.73
N LEU A 83 -11.98 5.95 3.25
CA LEU A 83 -10.85 5.05 2.99
C LEU A 83 -10.98 3.66 3.64
N GLY A 84 -11.91 3.49 4.58
CA GLY A 84 -12.17 2.18 5.18
C GLY A 84 -11.29 1.82 6.37
N PHE A 85 -10.65 2.81 7.03
CA PHE A 85 -9.86 2.60 8.26
C PHE A 85 -10.67 2.21 9.50
N SER A 86 -11.99 2.05 9.40
CA SER A 86 -12.80 1.65 10.54
C SER A 86 -12.48 0.21 10.96
N LEU A 87 -11.96 0.05 12.17
CA LEU A 87 -11.71 -1.26 12.78
C LEU A 87 -12.92 -1.81 13.57
N LYS A 88 -14.00 -1.03 13.66
CA LYS A 88 -15.16 -1.39 14.49
C LYS A 88 -15.81 -2.68 13.95
N GLY A 89 -15.80 -3.72 14.77
CA GLY A 89 -16.39 -5.02 14.43
C GLY A 89 -15.53 -5.92 13.55
N ARG A 90 -14.30 -5.52 13.20
CA ARG A 90 -13.42 -6.26 12.27
C ARG A 90 -12.41 -7.21 12.92
N GLY A 91 -12.51 -7.42 14.24
CA GLY A 91 -11.55 -8.27 14.96
C GLY A 91 -11.47 -9.71 14.42
N LYS A 92 -12.60 -10.29 14.01
CA LYS A 92 -12.63 -11.61 13.37
C LYS A 92 -11.93 -11.60 12.01
N ASP A 93 -12.15 -10.58 11.20
CA ASP A 93 -11.53 -10.45 9.88
C ASP A 93 -10.00 -10.30 9.99
N ILE A 94 -9.53 -9.53 10.97
CA ILE A 94 -8.10 -9.39 11.28
C ILE A 94 -7.50 -10.73 11.70
N LEU A 95 -8.18 -11.47 12.59
CA LEU A 95 -7.72 -12.79 13.02
C LEU A 95 -7.67 -13.77 11.84
N TYR A 96 -8.69 -13.79 10.98
CA TYR A 96 -8.70 -14.63 9.79
C TYR A 96 -7.57 -14.26 8.82
N GLY A 97 -7.33 -12.95 8.61
CA GLY A 97 -6.22 -12.48 7.79
C GLY A 97 -4.86 -12.93 8.34
N PHE A 98 -4.66 -12.80 9.65
CA PHE A 98 -3.44 -13.25 10.32
C PHE A 98 -3.24 -14.77 10.20
N LEU A 99 -4.27 -15.56 10.51
CA LEU A 99 -4.19 -17.02 10.41
C LEU A 99 -3.97 -17.49 8.97
N MET A 100 -4.58 -16.81 8.00
CA MET A 100 -4.36 -17.09 6.57
C MET A 100 -2.91 -16.80 6.16
N ALA A 101 -2.34 -15.68 6.62
CA ALA A 101 -0.93 -15.37 6.35
C ALA A 101 0.00 -16.44 6.95
N VAL A 102 -0.20 -16.82 8.22
CA VAL A 102 0.57 -17.89 8.88
C VAL A 102 0.45 -19.21 8.10
N LEU A 103 -0.76 -19.57 7.66
CA LEU A 103 -0.99 -20.78 6.87
C LEU A 103 -0.24 -20.76 5.55
N ILE A 104 -0.31 -19.67 4.79
CA ILE A 104 0.37 -19.53 3.49
C ILE A 104 1.90 -19.64 3.67
N TYR A 105 2.45 -18.95 4.67
CA TYR A 105 3.89 -19.03 4.97
C TYR A 105 4.31 -20.42 5.43
N ALA A 106 3.51 -21.09 6.28
CA ALA A 106 3.81 -22.44 6.73
C ALA A 106 3.81 -23.46 5.57
N ILE A 107 2.85 -23.34 4.65
CA ILE A 107 2.78 -24.17 3.44
C ILE A 107 4.02 -23.93 2.56
N GLY A 108 4.32 -22.66 2.24
CA GLY A 108 5.46 -22.31 1.39
C GLY A 108 6.79 -22.79 1.99
N PHE A 109 7.00 -22.52 3.28
CA PHE A 109 8.18 -22.99 4.02
C PHE A 109 8.26 -24.54 4.01
N GLY A 110 7.15 -25.21 4.29
CA GLY A 110 7.08 -26.68 4.28
C GLY A 110 7.43 -27.28 2.92
N VAL A 111 6.92 -26.70 1.83
CA VAL A 111 7.25 -27.13 0.46
C VAL A 111 8.75 -26.95 0.19
N CYS A 112 9.33 -25.80 0.53
CA CYS A 112 10.77 -25.57 0.34
C CYS A 112 11.62 -26.55 1.15
N LEU A 113 11.21 -26.88 2.38
CA LEU A 113 11.91 -27.83 3.24
C LEU A 113 11.85 -29.26 2.68
N LEU A 114 10.66 -29.69 2.26
CA LEU A 114 10.42 -31.04 1.71
C LEU A 114 11.11 -31.25 0.35
N THR A 115 11.26 -30.18 -0.44
CA THR A 115 11.95 -30.22 -1.75
C THR A 115 13.46 -29.99 -1.64
N GLY A 116 13.99 -29.86 -0.41
CA GLY A 116 15.42 -29.65 -0.16
C GLY A 116 15.96 -28.30 -0.65
N GLN A 117 15.09 -27.31 -0.90
CA GLN A 117 15.50 -25.96 -1.31
C GLN A 117 16.00 -25.12 -0.15
N ILE A 118 15.61 -25.47 1.09
CA ILE A 118 16.07 -24.82 2.31
C ILE A 118 16.43 -25.87 3.37
N GLU A 119 17.32 -25.51 4.27
CA GLU A 119 17.68 -26.27 5.47
C GLU A 119 17.57 -25.37 6.70
N VAL A 120 17.05 -25.90 7.80
CA VAL A 120 16.95 -25.17 9.06
C VAL A 120 18.26 -25.30 9.83
N VAL A 121 19.13 -24.30 9.68
CA VAL A 121 20.42 -24.24 10.37
C VAL A 121 20.35 -23.69 11.80
N GLY A 122 19.28 -22.98 12.15
CA GLY A 122 19.08 -22.43 13.49
C GLY A 122 17.83 -21.56 13.60
N VAL A 123 17.37 -21.30 14.83
CA VAL A 123 16.24 -20.40 15.13
C VAL A 123 16.71 -19.35 16.12
N HIS A 124 16.74 -18.09 15.66
CA HIS A 124 17.15 -16.94 16.47
C HIS A 124 15.97 -15.98 16.65
N LEU A 125 15.50 -15.83 17.88
CA LEU A 125 14.39 -14.95 18.21
C LEU A 125 14.90 -13.72 18.96
N HIS A 126 15.03 -12.61 18.22
CA HIS A 126 15.35 -11.30 18.77
C HIS A 126 14.07 -10.45 18.83
N TRP A 127 13.52 -10.27 20.02
CA TRP A 127 12.27 -9.53 20.22
C TRP A 127 12.36 -8.08 19.75
N SER A 128 13.51 -7.43 19.90
CA SER A 128 13.77 -6.08 19.41
C SER A 128 13.58 -6.00 17.89
N ASP A 129 14.16 -6.95 17.18
CA ASP A 129 14.19 -6.94 15.73
C ASP A 129 12.82 -7.28 15.17
N LEU A 130 12.10 -8.21 15.83
CA LEU A 130 10.71 -8.52 15.49
C LEU A 130 9.79 -7.32 15.70
N LEU A 131 9.93 -6.59 16.80
CA LEU A 131 9.13 -5.40 17.09
C LEU A 131 9.43 -4.26 16.12
N LEU A 132 10.72 -3.96 15.88
CA LEU A 132 11.15 -2.93 14.94
C LEU A 132 10.72 -3.27 13.51
N SER A 133 10.92 -4.51 13.06
CA SER A 133 10.47 -4.96 11.74
C SER A 133 8.95 -4.90 11.63
N GLY A 134 8.24 -5.35 12.66
CA GLY A 134 6.78 -5.29 12.71
C GLY A 134 6.25 -3.86 12.60
N LEU A 135 6.87 -2.91 13.29
CA LEU A 135 6.52 -1.48 13.20
C LEU A 135 6.81 -0.92 11.80
N PHE A 136 7.99 -1.21 11.26
CA PHE A 136 8.38 -0.76 9.93
C PHE A 136 7.42 -1.29 8.85
N PHE A 137 7.15 -2.60 8.83
CA PHE A 137 6.22 -3.20 7.88
C PHE A 137 4.77 -2.79 8.12
N ALA A 138 4.38 -2.43 9.34
CA ALA A 138 3.07 -1.82 9.58
C ALA A 138 2.95 -0.44 8.90
N MET A 139 4.01 0.38 8.92
CA MET A 139 4.03 1.66 8.19
C MET A 139 3.91 1.43 6.68
N VAL A 140 4.71 0.51 6.13
CA VAL A 140 4.65 0.10 4.71
C VAL A 140 3.24 -0.37 4.35
N ALA A 141 2.66 -1.27 5.15
CA ALA A 141 1.31 -1.78 4.91
C ALA A 141 0.26 -0.66 4.93
N ILE A 142 0.37 0.33 5.83
CA ILE A 142 -0.52 1.48 5.84
C ILE A 142 -0.37 2.30 4.56
N VAL A 143 0.86 2.53 4.09
CA VAL A 143 1.10 3.26 2.83
C VAL A 143 0.44 2.55 1.65
N GLU A 144 0.74 1.27 1.51
CA GLU A 144 0.24 0.44 0.40
C GLU A 144 -1.29 0.31 0.44
N GLU A 145 -1.88 0.07 1.62
CA GLU A 145 -3.33 -0.04 1.77
C GLU A 145 -4.03 1.29 1.49
N THR A 146 -3.49 2.42 1.97
CA THR A 146 -4.05 3.75 1.72
C THR A 146 -4.08 4.06 0.23
N MET A 147 -2.95 3.84 -0.44
CA MET A 147 -2.79 4.12 -1.87
C MET A 147 -3.64 3.19 -2.72
N MET A 148 -3.46 1.87 -2.56
CA MET A 148 -3.99 0.89 -3.51
C MET A 148 -5.42 0.47 -3.19
N ARG A 149 -5.70 0.08 -1.94
CA ARG A 149 -7.05 -0.39 -1.56
C ARG A 149 -7.98 0.76 -1.19
N GLY A 150 -7.45 1.77 -0.52
CA GLY A 150 -8.18 2.98 -0.12
C GLY A 150 -8.53 3.84 -1.32
N TYR A 151 -7.54 4.49 -1.93
CA TYR A 151 -7.79 5.45 -3.01
C TYR A 151 -8.06 4.78 -4.36
N VAL A 152 -7.11 4.02 -4.90
CA VAL A 152 -7.16 3.49 -6.27
C VAL A 152 -8.34 2.53 -6.45
N LEU A 153 -8.42 1.46 -5.67
CA LEU A 153 -9.52 0.50 -5.75
C LEU A 153 -10.85 1.15 -5.37
N GLY A 154 -10.87 2.00 -4.34
CA GLY A 154 -12.05 2.76 -3.96
C GLY A 154 -12.61 3.59 -5.13
N ARG A 155 -11.74 4.28 -5.90
CA ARG A 155 -12.13 5.04 -7.10
C ARG A 155 -12.63 4.11 -8.21
N LEU A 156 -11.98 2.98 -8.45
CA LEU A 156 -12.40 1.99 -9.46
C LEU A 156 -13.77 1.37 -9.13
N LEU A 157 -14.03 1.04 -7.87
CA LEU A 157 -15.32 0.47 -7.43
C LEU A 157 -16.50 1.43 -7.56
N ARG A 158 -16.25 2.74 -7.63
CA ARG A 158 -17.28 3.77 -7.86
C ARG A 158 -17.63 3.95 -9.34
N THR A 159 -16.90 3.31 -10.25
CA THR A 159 -17.23 3.32 -11.67
C THR A 159 -18.29 2.26 -11.99
N ARG A 160 -18.66 2.14 -13.28
CA ARG A 160 -19.52 1.05 -13.78
C ARG A 160 -18.79 -0.29 -13.99
N LEU A 161 -17.52 -0.38 -13.58
CA LEU A 161 -16.75 -1.62 -13.71
C LEU A 161 -17.26 -2.69 -12.73
N ASN A 162 -17.16 -3.95 -13.15
CA ASN A 162 -17.39 -5.08 -12.26
C ASN A 162 -16.33 -5.06 -11.14
N LYS A 163 -16.73 -5.36 -9.90
CA LYS A 163 -15.83 -5.47 -8.74
C LYS A 163 -14.59 -6.32 -9.01
N PHE A 164 -14.72 -7.43 -9.75
CA PHE A 164 -13.60 -8.30 -10.09
C PHE A 164 -12.62 -7.65 -11.07
N ILE A 165 -13.12 -6.85 -12.01
CA ILE A 165 -12.29 -6.08 -12.94
C ILE A 165 -11.59 -4.95 -12.19
N SER A 166 -12.28 -4.25 -11.30
CA SER A 166 -11.68 -3.22 -10.43
C SER A 166 -10.56 -3.79 -9.57
N LEU A 167 -10.77 -4.98 -8.99
CA LEU A 167 -9.74 -5.71 -8.24
C LEU A 167 -8.56 -6.08 -9.15
N LEU A 168 -8.81 -6.66 -10.32
CA LEU A 168 -7.76 -7.05 -11.26
C LEU A 168 -6.90 -5.85 -11.68
N ILE A 169 -7.52 -4.71 -12.03
CA ILE A 169 -6.80 -3.49 -12.42
C ILE A 169 -5.96 -2.97 -11.25
N SER A 170 -6.51 -2.92 -10.04
CA SER A 170 -5.77 -2.50 -8.85
C SER A 170 -4.58 -3.42 -8.56
N SER A 171 -4.76 -4.75 -8.65
CA SER A 171 -3.68 -5.73 -8.45
C SER A 171 -2.60 -5.64 -9.52
N LEU A 172 -2.96 -5.47 -10.79
CA LEU A 172 -1.98 -5.27 -11.87
C LEU A 172 -1.19 -3.97 -11.66
N LEU A 173 -1.86 -2.88 -11.31
CA LEU A 173 -1.18 -1.63 -11.00
C LEU A 173 -0.24 -1.76 -9.80
N PHE A 174 -0.66 -2.48 -8.75
CA PHE A 174 0.20 -2.77 -7.60
C PHE A 174 1.47 -3.51 -8.01
N ALA A 175 1.33 -4.56 -8.83
CA ALA A 175 2.46 -5.32 -9.35
C ALA A 175 3.37 -4.47 -10.25
N LEU A 176 2.81 -3.58 -11.07
CA LEU A 176 3.58 -2.66 -11.91
C LEU A 176 4.40 -1.67 -11.08
N LEU A 177 3.85 -1.14 -9.98
CA LEU A 177 4.60 -0.26 -9.08
C LEU A 177 5.81 -0.97 -8.46
N HIS A 178 5.71 -2.28 -8.21
CA HIS A 178 6.82 -3.08 -7.69
C HIS A 178 7.96 -3.25 -8.69
N LEU A 179 7.74 -3.08 -10.00
CA LEU A 179 8.84 -3.09 -10.98
C LEU A 179 9.84 -1.94 -10.75
N MET A 180 9.47 -0.93 -9.97
CA MET A 180 10.37 0.15 -9.57
C MET A 180 11.28 -0.22 -8.39
N ASN A 181 11.06 -1.37 -7.74
CA ASN A 181 11.92 -1.82 -6.66
C ASN A 181 13.27 -2.29 -7.21
N PRO A 182 14.38 -1.95 -6.54
CA PRO A 182 15.69 -2.50 -6.89
C PRO A 182 15.67 -4.03 -6.89
N ASN A 183 16.34 -4.66 -7.85
CA ASN A 183 16.48 -6.12 -7.99
C ASN A 183 15.21 -6.89 -8.39
N VAL A 184 14.18 -6.22 -8.93
CA VAL A 184 13.07 -6.93 -9.58
C VAL A 184 13.47 -7.28 -11.01
N ALA A 185 13.68 -8.58 -11.26
CA ALA A 185 13.92 -9.15 -12.58
C ALA A 185 12.65 -9.87 -13.08
N PHE A 186 12.31 -9.71 -14.36
CA PHE A 186 11.11 -10.33 -14.94
C PHE A 186 11.25 -11.86 -15.08
N LEU A 187 12.48 -12.36 -15.20
CA LEU A 187 12.96 -13.75 -15.12
C LEU A 187 14.46 -13.69 -14.72
N PRO A 188 15.06 -14.77 -14.18
CA PRO A 188 16.48 -14.79 -13.80
C PRO A 188 17.42 -14.41 -14.95
#